data_AF-A0A5P9EWW5-F1
#
_entry.id   AF-A0A5P9EWW5-F1
#
_cell.length_a   1.000
_cell.length_b   1.000
_cell.length_c   1.000
_cell.angle_alpha   90.00
_cell.angle_beta   90.00
_cell.angle_gamma   90.00
#
_symmetry.space_group_name_H-M   'P 1'
#
loop_
_entity.id
_entity.type
_entity.pdbx_description
1 polymer ?
#
loop_
_entity_poly.entity_id
_entity_poly.type
_entity_poly.pdbx_seq_one_letter_code
_entity_poly.pdbx_strand_id
1 'polypeptide(L)'
;MYIRSLWVDHQGETEQLLHSLNEYLSGLTHLPGLVYIVSAGEANVLLERPVIEFLARLEEAGHNIQFVGSACTSFHAALLSYSKRQEEDALIINLELGKERQQECLDALGIGVKAGQDGLDVITGVAACCLSKHYHAESVCQISSCDILSQAPTLSGAHELVQSLKKILTTDFSHSCRIVSFDIQSRWAKGLLKGFSREEKSQWLPSSELDGQHYLSIKPIVEIHKYCLESEVENLWIITLGGGGRAGCLRVHKTPRTDGQLLSRLVHTETLSLEEAYANFTAAQNIDDAHGQDYLPHVRGAMIYPQKKYRGRHNQIFHWVLGSGSWRSLLENQGAKHG
;
A
#
# COMPACT_ATOMS: atom_id res chain seq x y z
N MET A 1 12.51 -8.39 10.87
CA MET A 1 12.79 -7.30 9.91
C MET A 1 12.68 -6.01 10.69
N TYR A 2 13.55 -5.04 10.46
CA TYR A 2 13.65 -3.82 11.26
C TYR A 2 13.42 -2.60 10.38
N ILE A 3 12.70 -1.62 10.90
CA ILE A 3 12.55 -0.31 10.30
C ILE A 3 13.68 0.55 10.83
N ARG A 4 14.63 0.94 9.98
CA ARG A 4 15.75 1.82 10.33
C ARG A 4 15.30 3.29 10.39
N SER A 5 14.49 3.70 9.43
CA SER A 5 13.86 5.00 9.43
C SER A 5 12.52 4.93 8.71
N LEU A 6 11.62 5.82 9.09
CA LEU A 6 10.34 6.03 8.42
C LEU A 6 10.06 7.52 8.34
N TRP A 7 9.46 7.94 7.24
CA TRP A 7 9.08 9.31 6.96
C TRP A 7 7.81 9.34 6.12
N VAL A 8 6.97 10.34 6.35
CA VAL A 8 5.72 10.53 5.63
C VAL A 8 5.43 12.02 5.47
N ASP A 9 4.97 12.40 4.28
CA ASP A 9 4.41 13.71 3.99
C ASP A 9 3.10 13.52 3.21
N HIS A 10 2.08 14.27 3.58
CA HIS A 10 0.75 14.26 2.98
C HIS A 10 0.18 15.68 2.88
N GLN A 11 1.05 16.69 2.98
CA GLN A 11 0.68 18.10 2.96
C GLN A 11 1.13 18.74 1.63
N GLY A 12 0.42 18.43 0.56
CA GLY A 12 0.64 19.12 -0.70
C GLY A 12 0.14 18.37 -1.92
N GLU A 13 0.40 19.01 -3.06
CA GLU A 13 0.16 18.45 -4.39
C GLU A 13 1.37 17.62 -4.86
N THR A 14 1.20 16.91 -5.98
CA THR A 14 2.19 15.97 -6.54
C THR A 14 3.63 16.51 -6.56
N GLU A 15 3.85 17.71 -7.10
CA GLU A 15 5.20 18.28 -7.22
C GLU A 15 5.81 18.63 -5.86
N GLN A 16 5.01 19.17 -4.94
CA GLN A 16 5.46 19.53 -3.59
C GLN A 16 5.85 18.27 -2.81
N LEU A 17 5.01 17.24 -2.86
CA LEU A 17 5.26 15.97 -2.19
C LEU A 17 6.52 15.27 -2.75
N LEU A 18 6.70 15.25 -4.07
CA LEU A 18 7.90 14.69 -4.68
C LEU A 18 9.16 15.51 -4.34
N HIS A 19 9.04 16.83 -4.19
CA HIS A 19 10.12 17.67 -3.73
C HIS A 19 10.50 17.34 -2.28
N SER A 20 9.54 17.31 -1.35
CA SER A 20 9.76 16.91 0.05
C SER A 20 10.39 15.52 0.16
N LEU A 21 9.92 14.56 -0.63
CA LEU A 21 10.50 13.21 -0.69
C LEU A 21 11.95 13.26 -1.15
N ASN A 22 12.24 14.01 -2.22
CA ASN A 22 13.61 14.11 -2.73
C ASN A 22 14.56 14.78 -1.72
N GLU A 23 14.11 15.80 -1.00
CA GLU A 23 14.88 16.41 0.09
C GLU A 23 15.16 15.41 1.21
N TYR A 24 14.14 14.66 1.65
CA TYR A 24 14.31 13.60 2.66
C TYR A 24 15.32 12.54 2.20
N LEU A 25 15.18 12.01 0.98
CA LEU A 25 16.06 10.98 0.46
C LEU A 25 17.50 11.47 0.29
N SER A 26 17.69 12.73 -0.12
CA SER A 26 19.01 13.36 -0.26
C SER A 26 19.70 13.58 1.10
N GLY A 27 18.93 13.67 2.18
CA GLY A 27 19.44 13.75 3.55
C GLY A 27 19.91 12.41 4.13
N LEU A 28 19.62 11.29 3.48
CA LEU A 28 20.05 9.96 3.93
C LEU A 28 21.52 9.72 3.59
N THR A 29 22.29 9.25 4.56
CA THR A 29 23.73 8.95 4.38
C THR A 29 23.97 7.76 3.46
N HIS A 30 23.03 6.81 3.41
CA HIS A 30 23.08 5.65 2.53
C HIS A 30 21.67 5.30 2.07
N LEU A 31 21.46 5.29 0.74
CA LEU A 31 20.23 4.79 0.14
C LEU A 31 20.42 3.33 -0.27
N PRO A 32 19.54 2.40 0.17
CA PRO A 32 19.61 1.00 -0.25
C PRO A 32 19.61 0.83 -1.78
N GLY A 33 20.39 -0.13 -2.27
CA GLY A 33 20.42 -0.47 -3.69
C GLY A 33 19.08 -1.04 -4.20
N LEU A 34 18.31 -1.71 -3.34
CA LEU A 34 16.97 -2.22 -3.65
C LEU A 34 15.90 -1.22 -3.21
N VAL A 35 15.10 -0.74 -4.16
CA VAL A 35 14.00 0.20 -3.94
C VAL A 35 12.69 -0.44 -4.40
N TYR A 36 11.70 -0.48 -3.52
CA TYR A 36 10.33 -0.83 -3.84
C TYR A 36 9.51 0.44 -4.04
N ILE A 37 8.85 0.55 -5.17
CA ILE A 37 7.79 1.54 -5.40
C ILE A 37 6.47 0.85 -5.16
N VAL A 38 5.58 1.53 -4.45
CA VAL A 38 4.23 1.03 -4.17
C VAL A 38 3.20 2.14 -4.30
N SER A 39 2.01 1.79 -4.79
CA SER A 39 0.84 2.67 -4.83
C SER A 39 -0.42 1.82 -4.72
N ALA A 40 -1.48 2.35 -4.12
CA ALA A 40 -2.79 1.73 -4.14
C ALA A 40 -3.47 1.85 -5.51
N GLY A 41 -3.12 2.90 -6.27
CA GLY A 41 -3.56 3.13 -7.65
C GLY A 41 -2.88 2.25 -8.70
N GLU A 42 -2.03 1.30 -8.31
CA GLU A 42 -1.23 0.49 -9.24
C GLU A 42 -0.47 1.41 -10.24
N ALA A 43 -0.38 1.01 -11.51
CA ALA A 43 0.27 1.81 -12.56
C ALA A 43 -0.40 3.15 -12.86
N ASN A 44 -1.61 3.44 -12.33
CA ASN A 44 -2.30 4.71 -12.55
C ASN A 44 -1.49 5.91 -12.03
N VAL A 45 -0.72 5.72 -10.94
CA VAL A 45 0.15 6.78 -10.39
C VAL A 45 1.23 7.24 -11.38
N LEU A 46 1.58 6.39 -12.35
CA LEU A 46 2.60 6.71 -13.35
C LEU A 46 2.07 7.64 -14.45
N LEU A 47 0.76 7.87 -14.55
CA LEU A 47 0.22 8.88 -15.46
C LEU A 47 0.64 10.30 -15.05
N GLU A 48 1.04 10.49 -13.80
CA GLU A 48 1.67 11.70 -13.32
C GLU A 48 3.11 11.76 -13.83
N ARG A 49 3.36 12.56 -14.87
CA ARG A 49 4.70 12.73 -15.45
C ARG A 49 5.81 13.00 -14.42
N PRO A 50 5.62 13.87 -13.39
CA PRO A 50 6.64 14.09 -12.35
C PRO A 50 7.05 12.81 -11.61
N VAL A 51 6.15 11.82 -11.50
CA VAL A 51 6.43 10.54 -10.87
C VAL A 51 7.40 9.72 -11.70
N ILE A 52 7.15 9.57 -13.01
CA ILE A 52 8.08 8.81 -13.87
C ILE A 52 9.45 9.50 -13.93
N GLU A 53 9.49 10.84 -13.99
CA GLU A 53 10.75 11.60 -13.95
C GLU A 53 11.52 11.35 -12.65
N PHE A 54 10.83 11.29 -11.51
CA PHE A 54 11.44 10.91 -10.23
C PHE A 54 12.00 9.48 -10.26
N LEU A 55 11.24 8.51 -10.78
CA LEU A 55 11.68 7.11 -10.85
C LEU A 55 12.87 6.91 -11.79
N ALA A 56 12.88 7.60 -12.94
CA ALA A 56 14.00 7.58 -13.87
C ALA A 56 15.29 8.12 -13.22
N ARG A 57 15.21 9.18 -12.41
CA ARG A 57 16.37 9.70 -11.66
C ARG A 57 16.91 8.68 -10.65
N LEU A 58 16.03 7.95 -9.96
CA LEU A 58 16.45 6.89 -9.04
C LEU A 58 17.14 5.73 -9.79
N GLU A 59 16.60 5.32 -10.94
CA GLU A 59 17.20 4.29 -11.78
C GLU A 59 18.59 4.72 -12.29
N GLU A 60 18.72 5.97 -12.77
CA GLU A 60 19.97 6.55 -13.26
C GLU A 60 21.03 6.70 -12.15
N ALA A 61 20.60 6.87 -10.90
CA ALA A 61 21.48 6.83 -9.73
C ALA A 61 21.95 5.40 -9.36
N GLY A 62 21.51 4.38 -10.11
CA GLY A 62 21.94 2.99 -9.96
C GLY A 62 21.08 2.14 -9.03
N HIS A 63 19.88 2.62 -8.65
CA HIS A 63 18.97 1.84 -7.82
C HIS A 63 18.22 0.77 -8.62
N ASN A 64 18.12 -0.43 -8.06
CA ASN A 64 17.27 -1.49 -8.55
C ASN A 64 15.83 -1.26 -8.07
N ILE A 65 14.98 -0.77 -8.96
CA ILE A 65 13.60 -0.41 -8.67
C ILE A 65 12.66 -1.59 -8.95
N GLN A 66 11.81 -1.93 -7.99
CA GLN A 66 10.78 -2.96 -8.11
C GLN A 66 9.41 -2.33 -7.87
N PHE A 67 8.50 -2.40 -8.84
CA PHE A 67 7.13 -1.88 -8.66
C PHE A 67 6.19 -3.00 -8.21
N VAL A 68 5.80 -2.99 -6.94
CA VAL A 68 4.97 -4.04 -6.35
C VAL A 68 3.73 -3.48 -5.69
N GLY A 69 2.68 -4.27 -5.56
CA GLY A 69 1.46 -3.79 -4.94
C GLY A 69 0.37 -4.81 -4.72
N SER A 70 -0.67 -4.37 -4.00
CA SER A 70 -1.88 -5.11 -3.68
C SER A 70 -2.97 -4.14 -3.18
N ALA A 71 -3.38 -3.17 -4.02
CA ALA A 71 -4.30 -2.08 -3.62
C ALA A 71 -3.78 -1.31 -2.39
N CYS A 72 -4.65 -0.90 -1.46
CA CYS A 72 -4.25 -0.20 -0.24
C CYS A 72 -3.36 -1.04 0.70
N THR A 73 -3.16 -2.35 0.43
CA THR A 73 -2.17 -3.16 1.17
C THR A 73 -0.80 -3.21 0.49
N SER A 74 -0.49 -2.33 -0.47
CA SER A 74 0.78 -2.36 -1.21
C SER A 74 2.04 -2.23 -0.33
N PHE A 75 2.01 -1.52 0.79
CA PHE A 75 3.13 -1.55 1.77
C PHE A 75 3.39 -2.98 2.29
N HIS A 76 2.33 -3.73 2.61
CA HIS A 76 2.43 -5.13 3.02
C HIS A 76 2.98 -6.00 1.89
N ALA A 77 2.61 -5.72 0.64
CA ALA A 77 3.10 -6.44 -0.53
C ALA A 77 4.61 -6.27 -0.70
N ALA A 78 5.14 -5.06 -0.50
CA ALA A 78 6.57 -4.80 -0.51
C ALA A 78 7.29 -5.49 0.65
N LEU A 79 6.74 -5.49 1.87
CA LEU A 79 7.30 -6.25 2.99
C LEU A 79 7.37 -7.76 2.70
N LEU A 80 6.29 -8.33 2.15
CA LEU A 80 6.22 -9.74 1.77
C LEU A 80 7.22 -10.06 0.65
N SER A 81 7.34 -9.21 -0.36
CA SER A 81 8.32 -9.35 -1.44
C SER A 81 9.75 -9.32 -0.91
N TYR A 82 10.07 -8.30 -0.11
CA TYR A 82 11.39 -8.11 0.49
C TYR A 82 11.77 -9.27 1.43
N SER A 83 10.81 -9.85 2.16
CA SER A 83 11.07 -11.02 3.01
C SER A 83 11.65 -12.24 2.27
N LYS A 84 11.51 -12.30 0.94
CA LYS A 84 12.04 -13.36 0.07
C LYS A 84 13.35 -13.01 -0.63
N ARG A 85 13.78 -11.75 -0.55
CA ARG A 85 15.01 -11.24 -1.16
C ARG A 85 16.22 -11.64 -0.34
N GLN A 86 17.43 -11.51 -0.90
CA GLN A 86 18.69 -11.78 -0.19
C GLN A 86 19.34 -10.48 0.31
N GLU A 87 19.05 -9.36 -0.35
CA GLU A 87 19.48 -8.02 0.00
C GLU A 87 19.27 -7.72 1.50
N GLU A 88 20.29 -7.14 2.13
CA GLU A 88 20.31 -6.85 3.57
C GLU A 88 19.39 -5.69 3.93
N ASP A 89 19.36 -4.67 3.07
CA ASP A 89 18.59 -3.45 3.24
C ASP A 89 17.70 -3.19 2.01
N ALA A 90 16.57 -2.54 2.23
CA ALA A 90 15.68 -2.08 1.16
C ALA A 90 15.00 -0.76 1.54
N LEU A 91 14.66 0.04 0.53
CA LEU A 91 13.82 1.22 0.69
C LEU A 91 12.43 0.94 0.11
N ILE A 92 11.37 1.19 0.87
CA ILE A 92 10.00 1.22 0.32
C ILE A 92 9.58 2.68 0.17
N ILE A 93 9.17 3.07 -1.03
CA ILE A 93 8.59 4.38 -1.33
C ILE A 93 7.13 4.18 -1.71
N ASN A 94 6.22 4.72 -0.90
CA ASN A 94 4.81 4.81 -1.21
C ASN A 94 4.55 6.11 -1.97
N LEU A 95 3.92 6.01 -3.13
CA LEU A 95 3.52 7.15 -3.96
C LEU A 95 2.00 7.13 -4.11
N GLU A 96 1.31 7.96 -3.33
CA GLU A 96 -0.14 8.16 -3.43
C GLU A 96 -0.39 9.57 -3.95
N LEU A 97 -0.05 9.78 -5.21
CA LEU A 97 -0.02 11.07 -5.88
C LEU A 97 -1.13 11.16 -6.93
N GLY A 98 -1.47 12.38 -7.34
CA GLY A 98 -2.58 12.65 -8.27
C GLY A 98 -3.95 12.37 -7.66
N LYS A 99 -4.44 13.28 -6.79
CA LYS A 99 -5.67 13.08 -6.00
C LYS A 99 -6.85 12.63 -6.85
N GLU A 100 -7.12 13.32 -7.96
CA GLU A 100 -8.24 13.03 -8.84
C GLU A 100 -8.17 11.60 -9.39
N ARG A 101 -7.00 11.19 -9.91
CA ARG A 101 -6.78 9.86 -10.47
C ARG A 101 -6.95 8.74 -9.44
N GLN A 102 -6.47 8.96 -8.23
CA GLN A 102 -6.65 8.00 -7.15
C GLN A 102 -8.12 7.93 -6.70
N GLN A 103 -8.81 9.08 -6.69
CA GLN A 103 -10.23 9.16 -6.36
C GLN A 103 -11.08 8.41 -7.40
N GLU A 104 -10.73 8.50 -8.68
CA GLU A 104 -11.39 7.74 -9.75
C GLU A 104 -11.31 6.23 -9.54
N CYS A 105 -10.19 5.71 -9.05
CA CYS A 105 -10.07 4.30 -8.69
C CYS A 105 -11.09 3.91 -7.61
N LEU A 106 -11.27 4.74 -6.58
CA LEU A 106 -12.28 4.49 -5.52
C LEU A 106 -13.70 4.62 -6.07
N ASP A 107 -13.93 5.63 -6.91
CA ASP A 107 -15.23 5.90 -7.52
C ASP A 107 -15.66 4.76 -8.46
N ALA A 108 -14.72 4.20 -9.23
CA ALA A 108 -14.90 3.05 -10.11
C ALA A 108 -15.22 1.75 -9.33
N LEU A 109 -14.84 1.70 -8.06
CA LEU A 109 -15.18 0.61 -7.14
C LEU A 109 -16.50 0.85 -6.39
N GLY A 110 -17.08 2.04 -6.48
CA GLY A 110 -18.31 2.41 -5.79
C GLY A 110 -18.13 2.76 -4.32
N ILE A 111 -16.90 3.07 -3.89
CA ILE A 111 -16.56 3.36 -2.49
C ILE A 111 -16.05 4.80 -2.28
N GLY A 112 -15.91 5.58 -3.35
CA GLY A 112 -15.43 6.95 -3.29
C GLY A 112 -16.52 7.96 -2.96
N VAL A 113 -16.40 9.20 -3.43
CA VAL A 113 -17.21 10.36 -3.00
C VAL A 113 -18.38 10.70 -3.92
N LYS A 114 -18.54 10.00 -5.06
CA LYS A 114 -19.69 10.21 -5.95
C LYS A 114 -21.02 9.90 -5.25
N ALA A 115 -22.10 10.49 -5.76
CA ALA A 115 -23.43 10.32 -5.20
C ALA A 115 -23.83 8.82 -5.08
N GLY A 116 -24.28 8.42 -3.89
CA GLY A 116 -24.70 7.05 -3.59
C GLY A 116 -23.55 6.06 -3.28
N GLN A 117 -22.30 6.53 -3.19
CA GLN A 117 -21.15 5.74 -2.81
C GLN A 117 -20.84 5.84 -1.30
N ASP A 118 -19.81 5.11 -0.85
CA ASP A 118 -19.49 4.98 0.58
C ASP A 118 -18.90 6.28 1.19
N GLY A 119 -18.23 7.11 0.38
CA GLY A 119 -17.71 8.43 0.78
C GLY A 119 -16.24 8.46 1.20
N LEU A 120 -15.40 7.53 0.72
CA LEU A 120 -13.95 7.61 0.95
C LEU A 120 -13.33 8.68 0.04
N ASP A 121 -12.71 9.69 0.66
CA ASP A 121 -11.97 10.77 0.01
C ASP A 121 -10.46 10.51 0.13
N VAL A 122 -9.77 10.54 -1.01
CA VAL A 122 -8.32 10.32 -1.06
C VAL A 122 -7.58 11.45 -0.35
N ILE A 123 -6.64 11.04 0.49
CA ILE A 123 -5.54 11.86 0.97
C ILE A 123 -4.28 11.46 0.20
N THR A 124 -3.75 12.40 -0.60
CA THR A 124 -2.48 12.21 -1.29
C THR A 124 -1.31 12.28 -0.32
N GLY A 125 -0.23 11.62 -0.68
CA GLY A 125 0.99 11.63 0.11
C GLY A 125 2.10 10.82 -0.50
N VAL A 126 3.25 10.93 0.16
CA VAL A 126 4.44 10.14 -0.09
C VAL A 126 4.96 9.63 1.25
N ALA A 127 5.54 8.44 1.23
CA ALA A 127 6.22 7.92 2.41
C ALA A 127 7.45 7.12 2.00
N ALA A 128 8.44 7.11 2.88
CA ALA A 128 9.68 6.39 2.70
C ALA A 128 9.98 5.57 3.96
N CYS A 129 10.29 4.29 3.79
CA CYS A 129 10.60 3.37 4.88
C CYS A 129 11.87 2.60 4.55
N CYS A 130 12.95 2.84 5.28
CA CYS A 130 14.19 2.07 5.18
C CYS A 130 14.07 0.83 6.06
N LEU A 131 14.28 -0.34 5.45
CA LEU A 131 14.19 -1.63 6.10
C LEU A 131 15.56 -2.31 6.13
N SER A 132 15.77 -3.11 7.18
CA SER A 132 16.89 -4.04 7.26
C SER A 132 16.45 -5.41 7.76
N LYS A 133 17.18 -6.44 7.36
CA LYS A 133 17.07 -7.77 7.96
C LYS A 133 17.73 -7.84 9.33
N HIS A 134 18.73 -6.99 9.58
CA HIS A 134 19.51 -7.00 10.82
C HIS A 134 19.10 -5.85 11.73
N TYR A 135 19.31 -6.05 13.03
CA TYR A 135 19.06 -4.99 14.00
C TYR A 135 20.20 -3.97 13.94
N HIS A 136 19.83 -2.70 13.89
CA HIS A 136 20.74 -1.57 14.04
C HIS A 136 20.33 -0.71 15.23
N ALA A 137 21.28 -0.05 15.90
CA ALA A 137 21.00 0.77 17.09
C ALA A 137 20.02 1.92 16.81
N GLU A 138 19.99 2.40 15.57
CA GLU A 138 19.07 3.42 15.07
C GLU A 138 17.70 2.87 14.61
N SER A 139 17.46 1.56 14.72
CA SER A 139 16.18 0.98 14.32
C SER A 139 15.05 1.50 15.20
N VAL A 140 14.02 2.08 14.58
CA VAL A 140 12.89 2.67 15.28
C VAL A 140 11.84 1.65 15.70
N CYS A 141 11.70 0.58 14.90
CA CYS A 141 10.71 -0.48 15.13
C CYS A 141 11.19 -1.83 14.54
N GLN A 142 10.60 -2.93 15.00
CA GLN A 142 10.72 -4.26 14.43
C GLN A 142 9.37 -4.73 13.86
N ILE A 143 9.37 -5.21 12.63
CA ILE A 143 8.23 -5.91 12.02
C ILE A 143 8.39 -7.41 12.32
N SER A 144 7.41 -7.95 13.05
CA SER A 144 7.39 -9.37 13.47
C SER A 144 6.40 -10.23 12.68
N SER A 145 5.36 -9.63 12.09
CA SER A 145 4.39 -10.32 11.24
C SER A 145 3.88 -9.42 10.14
N CYS A 146 3.68 -9.99 8.95
CA CYS A 146 3.02 -9.32 7.83
C CYS A 146 2.26 -10.36 7.02
N ASP A 147 0.97 -10.13 6.79
CA ASP A 147 0.09 -11.00 6.01
C ASP A 147 -0.91 -10.15 5.22
N ILE A 148 -1.34 -10.63 4.05
CA ILE A 148 -2.48 -10.11 3.30
C ILE A 148 -3.51 -11.23 3.21
N LEU A 149 -4.56 -11.14 4.02
CA LEU A 149 -5.69 -12.05 3.93
C LEU A 149 -6.61 -11.65 2.77
N SER A 150 -7.35 -12.61 2.23
CA SER A 150 -8.18 -12.42 1.04
C SER A 150 -9.51 -13.13 1.24
N GLN A 151 -10.59 -12.41 0.97
CA GLN A 151 -11.94 -12.93 1.00
C GLN A 151 -12.15 -13.93 -0.14
N ALA A 152 -12.55 -15.16 0.18
CA ALA A 152 -12.94 -16.15 -0.82
C ALA A 152 -14.18 -15.68 -1.62
N PRO A 153 -14.34 -16.08 -2.90
CA PRO A 153 -15.49 -15.71 -3.73
C PRO A 153 -16.76 -16.54 -3.38
N THR A 154 -16.95 -16.91 -2.12
CA THR A 154 -18.05 -17.71 -1.61
C THR A 154 -18.98 -16.87 -0.74
N LEU A 155 -20.20 -17.37 -0.46
CA LEU A 155 -21.13 -16.71 0.47
C LEU A 155 -20.56 -16.63 1.90
N SER A 156 -19.71 -17.58 2.30
CA SER A 156 -19.03 -17.62 3.60
C SER A 156 -17.73 -16.82 3.64
N GLY A 157 -17.22 -16.33 2.50
CA GLY A 157 -15.87 -15.79 2.41
C GLY A 157 -15.59 -14.60 3.34
N ALA A 158 -16.58 -13.73 3.58
CA ALA A 158 -16.43 -12.63 4.54
C ALA A 158 -16.34 -13.12 5.99
N HIS A 159 -17.10 -14.18 6.33
CA HIS A 159 -17.03 -14.80 7.65
C HIS A 159 -15.68 -15.50 7.86
N GLU A 160 -15.20 -16.25 6.86
CA GLU A 160 -13.89 -16.91 6.88
C GLU A 160 -12.74 -15.89 7.05
N LEU A 161 -12.84 -14.73 6.38
CA LEU A 161 -11.89 -13.64 6.55
C LEU A 161 -11.88 -13.11 8.00
N VAL A 162 -13.06 -12.88 8.59
CA VAL A 162 -13.17 -12.47 10.01
C VAL A 162 -12.54 -13.51 10.93
N GLN A 163 -12.82 -14.80 10.74
CA GLN A 163 -12.23 -15.86 11.56
C GLN A 163 -10.70 -15.89 11.45
N SER A 164 -10.19 -15.66 10.24
CA SER A 164 -8.75 -15.60 9.98
C SER A 164 -8.10 -14.40 10.66
N LEU A 165 -8.75 -13.23 10.60
CA LEU A 165 -8.33 -12.03 11.33
C LEU A 165 -8.31 -12.29 12.84
N LYS A 166 -9.38 -12.85 13.40
CA LYS A 166 -9.43 -13.21 14.83
C LYS A 166 -8.28 -14.13 15.21
N LYS A 167 -8.06 -15.20 14.45
CA LYS A 167 -6.97 -16.13 14.71
C LYS A 167 -5.61 -15.41 14.75
N ILE A 168 -5.29 -14.58 13.75
CA ILE A 168 -4.03 -13.82 13.72
C ILE A 168 -3.91 -12.87 14.91
N LEU A 169 -4.95 -12.10 15.19
CA LEU A 169 -4.98 -11.12 16.28
C LEU A 169 -4.88 -11.79 17.67
N THR A 170 -5.34 -13.04 17.79
CA THR A 170 -5.32 -13.79 19.06
C THR A 170 -4.04 -14.56 19.34
N THR A 171 -3.11 -14.63 18.38
CA THR A 171 -1.95 -15.54 18.47
C THR A 171 -0.93 -15.11 19.55
N ASP A 172 -1.03 -13.91 20.13
CA ASP A 172 -0.07 -13.44 21.14
C ASP A 172 -0.60 -12.26 21.96
N PHE A 173 -1.54 -12.54 22.89
CA PHE A 173 -2.04 -11.54 23.84
C PHE A 173 -1.06 -11.35 25.01
N SER A 174 0.07 -10.70 24.76
CA SER A 174 0.62 -9.90 25.85
C SER A 174 -0.41 -8.81 26.19
N HIS A 175 -0.63 -8.50 27.47
CA HIS A 175 -1.54 -7.42 27.89
C HIS A 175 -1.20 -6.04 27.29
N SER A 176 -0.02 -5.90 26.67
CA SER A 176 0.47 -4.71 25.99
C SER A 176 0.14 -4.62 24.50
N CYS A 177 -0.43 -5.66 23.88
CA CYS A 177 -0.74 -5.62 22.44
C CYS A 177 -1.98 -4.77 22.16
N ARG A 178 -1.84 -3.78 21.26
CA ARG A 178 -2.95 -2.92 20.80
C ARG A 178 -3.22 -3.15 19.33
N ILE A 179 -4.49 -3.06 18.95
CA ILE A 179 -4.94 -3.23 17.56
C ILE A 179 -5.43 -1.88 17.06
N VAL A 180 -4.91 -1.39 15.96
CA VAL A 180 -5.46 -0.23 15.26
C VAL A 180 -6.65 -0.68 14.45
N SER A 181 -7.78 -0.02 14.68
CA SER A 181 -9.03 -0.31 14.01
C SER A 181 -8.91 -0.09 12.50
N PHE A 182 -9.66 -0.89 11.74
CA PHE A 182 -9.88 -0.69 10.32
C PHE A 182 -11.25 -0.08 10.03
N ASP A 183 -11.84 0.61 11.02
CA ASP A 183 -13.08 1.37 10.88
C ASP A 183 -12.84 2.58 9.99
N ILE A 184 -13.18 2.39 8.71
CA ILE A 184 -13.15 3.39 7.66
C ILE A 184 -14.57 3.59 7.13
N GLN A 185 -14.80 4.67 6.40
CA GLN A 185 -16.09 4.97 5.80
C GLN A 185 -16.41 4.07 4.59
N SER A 186 -16.56 2.75 4.84
CA SER A 186 -17.01 1.77 3.85
C SER A 186 -18.03 0.81 4.44
N ARG A 187 -19.02 0.43 3.62
CA ARG A 187 -19.99 -0.63 3.98
C ARG A 187 -19.30 -1.97 4.22
N TRP A 188 -18.20 -2.25 3.52
CA TRP A 188 -17.45 -3.49 3.70
C TRP A 188 -16.74 -3.54 5.05
N ALA A 189 -16.06 -2.45 5.44
CA ALA A 189 -15.46 -2.30 6.77
C ALA A 189 -16.50 -2.52 7.89
N LYS A 190 -17.63 -1.80 7.80
CA LYS A 190 -18.77 -1.94 8.74
C LYS A 190 -19.30 -3.38 8.78
N GLY A 191 -19.34 -4.06 7.63
CA GLY A 191 -19.73 -5.47 7.53
C GLY A 191 -18.77 -6.40 8.28
N LEU A 192 -17.46 -6.26 8.08
CA LEU A 192 -16.44 -7.06 8.75
C LEU A 192 -16.40 -6.80 10.27
N LEU A 193 -16.54 -5.54 10.70
CA LEU A 193 -16.54 -5.14 12.11
C LEU A 193 -17.70 -5.74 12.93
N LYS A 194 -18.81 -6.13 12.29
CA LYS A 194 -19.92 -6.86 12.93
C LYS A 194 -19.50 -8.27 13.37
N GLY A 195 -18.44 -8.82 12.78
CA GLY A 195 -17.88 -10.11 13.17
C GLY A 195 -17.14 -10.09 14.51
N PHE A 196 -16.88 -8.91 15.07
CA PHE A 196 -16.17 -8.72 16.34
C PHE A 196 -17.12 -8.19 17.43
N SER A 197 -17.01 -8.74 18.64
CA SER A 197 -17.77 -8.34 19.82
C SER A 197 -17.38 -6.94 20.30
N ARG A 198 -18.21 -6.34 21.16
CA ARG A 198 -17.91 -5.03 21.74
C ARG A 198 -16.67 -5.10 22.64
N GLU A 199 -16.54 -6.18 23.39
CA GLU A 199 -15.42 -6.46 24.28
C GLU A 199 -14.12 -6.60 23.49
N GLU A 200 -14.13 -7.36 22.38
CA GLU A 200 -12.98 -7.52 21.49
C GLU A 200 -12.48 -6.15 20.96
N LYS A 201 -13.41 -5.26 20.60
CA LYS A 201 -13.10 -3.94 20.03
C LYS A 201 -12.81 -2.86 21.07
N SER A 202 -13.14 -3.08 22.34
CA SER A 202 -13.09 -2.04 23.39
C SER A 202 -11.69 -1.47 23.63
N GLN A 203 -10.65 -2.24 23.30
CA GLN A 203 -9.25 -1.85 23.48
C GLN A 203 -8.57 -1.44 22.17
N TRP A 204 -9.29 -1.44 21.04
CA TRP A 204 -8.74 -1.05 19.76
C TRP A 204 -8.45 0.45 19.74
N LEU A 205 -7.34 0.82 19.12
CA LEU A 205 -6.97 2.19 18.83
C LEU A 205 -7.76 2.69 17.61
N PRO A 206 -8.11 3.99 17.54
CA PRO A 206 -8.81 4.53 16.38
C PRO A 206 -7.95 4.44 15.11
N SER A 207 -8.57 4.31 13.94
CA SER A 207 -7.83 4.40 12.69
C SER A 207 -7.33 5.83 12.45
N SER A 208 -6.31 5.99 11.62
CA SER A 208 -5.97 7.29 11.01
C SER A 208 -7.00 7.75 9.97
N GLU A 209 -7.81 6.83 9.45
CA GLU A 209 -8.77 7.04 8.34
C GLU A 209 -10.21 7.29 8.83
N LEU A 210 -10.34 8.03 9.92
CA LEU A 210 -11.66 8.47 10.40
C LEU A 210 -12.22 9.56 9.48
N ASP A 211 -13.54 9.78 9.56
CA ASP A 211 -14.23 10.86 8.85
C ASP A 211 -14.11 10.83 7.32
N GLY A 212 -13.93 9.64 6.76
CA GLY A 212 -13.93 9.42 5.30
C GLY A 212 -12.58 9.66 4.63
N GLN A 213 -11.56 10.13 5.36
CA GLN A 213 -10.22 10.29 4.82
C GLN A 213 -9.56 8.95 4.56
N HIS A 214 -8.93 8.78 3.39
CA HIS A 214 -8.30 7.53 2.99
C HIS A 214 -6.81 7.74 2.63
N TYR A 215 -5.92 7.16 3.43
CA TYR A 215 -4.46 7.23 3.27
C TYR A 215 -3.91 6.13 2.36
N LEU A 216 -4.77 5.35 1.72
CA LEU A 216 -4.39 4.35 0.72
C LEU A 216 -3.31 3.40 1.27
N SER A 217 -2.19 3.19 0.57
CA SER A 217 -1.11 2.31 1.05
C SER A 217 -0.16 2.95 2.06
N ILE A 218 -0.30 4.26 2.33
CA ILE A 218 0.52 4.99 3.31
C ILE A 218 0.01 4.78 4.74
N LYS A 219 -1.25 4.38 4.92
CA LYS A 219 -1.88 4.14 6.23
C LYS A 219 -0.96 3.44 7.24
N PRO A 220 -0.30 2.31 6.93
CA PRO A 220 0.53 1.63 7.92
C PRO A 220 1.67 2.51 8.45
N ILE A 221 2.26 3.36 7.61
CA ILE A 221 3.37 4.23 8.02
C ILE A 221 2.86 5.34 8.94
N VAL A 222 1.71 5.94 8.59
CA VAL A 222 1.03 6.95 9.45
C VAL A 222 0.68 6.36 10.81
N GLU A 223 0.17 5.12 10.84
CA GLU A 223 -0.22 4.48 12.09
C GLU A 223 0.97 4.02 12.94
N ILE A 224 2.09 3.61 12.32
CA ILE A 224 3.36 3.36 13.05
C ILE A 224 3.87 4.67 13.65
N HIS A 225 3.89 5.77 12.88
CA HIS A 225 4.34 7.06 13.38
C HIS A 225 3.52 7.50 14.60
N LYS A 226 2.20 7.56 14.44
CA LYS A 226 1.26 7.98 15.49
C LYS A 226 1.34 7.11 16.74
N TYR A 227 1.32 5.78 16.58
CA TYR A 227 1.16 4.89 17.72
C TYR A 227 2.47 4.38 18.30
N CYS A 228 3.45 3.98 17.47
CA CYS A 228 4.73 3.48 17.99
C CYS A 228 5.72 4.61 18.31
N LEU A 229 5.79 5.67 17.50
CA LEU A 229 6.79 6.72 17.67
C LEU A 229 6.33 7.89 18.55
N GLU A 230 5.06 8.32 18.43
CA GLU A 230 4.54 9.43 19.25
C GLU A 230 3.88 8.95 20.55
N SER A 231 3.06 7.89 20.45
CA SER A 231 2.29 7.37 21.59
C SER A 231 2.97 6.20 22.32
N GLU A 232 4.19 5.83 21.93
CA GLU A 232 5.03 4.82 22.60
C GLU A 232 4.35 3.44 22.77
N VAL A 233 3.49 3.04 21.84
CA VAL A 233 2.83 1.72 21.87
C VAL A 233 3.84 0.63 21.49
N GLU A 234 4.18 -0.21 22.46
CA GLU A 234 5.24 -1.23 22.33
C GLU A 234 4.93 -2.37 21.36
N ASN A 235 3.66 -2.77 21.21
CA ASN A 235 3.26 -3.91 20.40
C ASN A 235 1.93 -3.59 19.70
N LEU A 236 1.99 -3.42 18.39
CA LEU A 236 0.91 -2.87 17.58
C LEU A 236 0.54 -3.82 16.45
N TRP A 237 -0.75 -4.14 16.33
CA TRP A 237 -1.34 -4.68 15.12
C TRP A 237 -2.00 -3.56 14.33
N ILE A 238 -1.63 -3.45 13.05
CA ILE A 238 -2.26 -2.54 12.09
C ILE A 238 -3.04 -3.38 11.09
N ILE A 239 -4.32 -3.05 10.91
CA ILE A 239 -5.18 -3.69 9.92
C ILE A 239 -5.52 -2.69 8.82
N THR A 240 -5.20 -3.07 7.58
CA THR A 240 -5.46 -2.25 6.39
C THR A 240 -6.40 -2.97 5.46
N LEU A 241 -7.51 -2.33 5.07
CA LEU A 241 -8.43 -2.88 4.08
C LEU A 241 -7.98 -2.47 2.69
N GLY A 242 -7.84 -3.46 1.80
CA GLY A 242 -7.47 -3.27 0.40
C GLY A 242 -8.58 -3.73 -0.55
N GLY A 243 -8.59 -3.12 -1.73
CA GLY A 243 -9.47 -3.50 -2.82
C GLY A 243 -9.37 -4.98 -3.20
N GLY A 244 -10.45 -5.50 -3.79
CA GLY A 244 -10.55 -6.93 -4.13
C GLY A 244 -10.90 -7.85 -2.94
N GLY A 245 -11.21 -7.29 -1.78
CA GLY A 245 -11.61 -8.03 -0.57
C GLY A 245 -10.41 -8.49 0.26
N ARG A 246 -9.39 -7.63 0.42
CA ARG A 246 -8.12 -7.98 1.08
C ARG A 246 -7.96 -7.27 2.42
N ALA A 247 -7.38 -7.94 3.41
CA ALA A 247 -7.05 -7.34 4.70
C ALA A 247 -5.56 -7.56 4.99
N GLY A 248 -4.78 -6.49 4.97
CA GLY A 248 -3.40 -6.46 5.43
C GLY A 248 -3.36 -6.50 6.95
N CYS A 249 -2.50 -7.37 7.49
CA CYS A 249 -2.25 -7.51 8.92
C CYS A 249 -0.75 -7.31 9.14
N LEU A 250 -0.38 -6.23 9.82
CA LEU A 250 1.01 -5.90 10.12
C LEU A 250 1.20 -5.84 11.64
N ARG A 251 2.18 -6.57 12.16
CA ARG A 251 2.58 -6.49 13.56
C ARG A 251 3.92 -5.81 13.70
N VAL A 252 3.96 -4.77 14.51
CA VAL A 252 5.13 -3.94 14.77
C VAL A 252 5.40 -3.89 16.27
N HIS A 253 6.67 -4.02 16.63
CA HIS A 253 7.17 -3.79 17.98
C HIS A 253 8.02 -2.54 17.97
N LYS A 254 7.83 -1.66 18.95
CA LYS A 254 8.71 -0.51 19.12
C LYS A 254 10.09 -0.98 19.57
N THR A 255 10.15 -1.68 20.69
CA THR A 255 11.40 -2.27 21.18
C THR A 255 11.71 -3.58 20.43
N PRO A 256 12.87 -3.67 19.75
CA PRO A 256 13.32 -4.90 19.10
C PRO A 256 13.40 -6.07 20.08
N ARG A 257 12.78 -7.19 19.72
CA ARG A 257 12.85 -8.44 20.45
C ARG A 257 13.82 -9.41 19.78
N THR A 258 14.61 -10.10 20.59
CA THR A 258 15.60 -11.09 20.17
C THR A 258 15.01 -12.35 19.53
N ASP A 259 13.70 -12.58 19.70
CA ASP A 259 12.96 -13.74 19.16
C ASP A 259 12.21 -13.44 17.84
N GLY A 260 12.15 -12.18 17.40
CA GLY A 260 11.27 -11.75 16.31
C GLY A 260 11.91 -11.80 14.91
N GLN A 261 12.16 -12.98 14.37
CA GLN A 261 12.32 -13.09 12.91
C GLN A 261 10.93 -13.01 12.26
N LEU A 262 10.83 -12.24 11.17
CA LEU A 262 9.61 -12.22 10.36
C LEU A 262 9.41 -13.64 9.83
N LEU A 263 8.30 -14.27 10.21
CA LEU A 263 8.01 -15.64 9.80
C LEU A 263 7.89 -15.72 8.28
N SER A 264 8.58 -16.70 7.68
CA SER A 264 8.47 -16.97 6.25
C SER A 264 7.02 -17.28 5.90
N ARG A 265 6.44 -16.50 4.98
CA ARG A 265 5.09 -16.71 4.45
C ARG A 265 5.12 -17.33 3.07
N LEU A 266 4.12 -18.13 2.71
CA LEU A 266 3.86 -18.40 1.30
C LEU A 266 3.37 -17.10 0.66
N VAL A 267 4.01 -16.68 -0.42
CA VAL A 267 3.69 -15.45 -1.16
C VAL A 267 3.37 -15.87 -2.59
N HIS A 268 2.21 -15.43 -3.09
CA HIS A 268 1.82 -15.64 -4.48
C HIS A 268 2.11 -14.37 -5.26
N THR A 269 3.07 -14.46 -6.18
CA THR A 269 3.46 -13.33 -7.03
C THR A 269 2.90 -13.54 -8.42
N GLU A 270 2.11 -12.58 -8.88
CA GLU A 270 1.76 -12.44 -10.29
C GLU A 270 2.68 -11.40 -10.92
N THR A 271 3.43 -11.80 -11.95
CA THR A 271 4.25 -10.88 -12.74
C THR A 271 3.43 -10.33 -13.90
N LEU A 272 3.44 -9.01 -14.07
CA LEU A 272 2.63 -8.27 -15.05
C LEU A 272 3.51 -7.29 -15.82
N SER A 273 3.18 -7.01 -17.08
CA SER A 273 3.86 -5.92 -17.82
C SER A 273 3.43 -4.57 -17.27
N LEU A 274 4.40 -3.73 -16.94
CA LEU A 274 4.14 -2.37 -16.52
C LEU A 274 3.65 -1.50 -17.69
N GLU A 275 4.18 -1.73 -18.89
CA GLU A 275 3.82 -1.02 -20.11
C GLU A 275 2.35 -1.28 -20.50
N GLU A 276 1.90 -2.54 -20.41
CA GLU A 276 0.50 -2.89 -20.63
C GLU A 276 -0.43 -2.24 -19.60
N ALA A 277 -0.06 -2.29 -18.31
CA ALA A 277 -0.83 -1.67 -17.25
C ALA A 277 -0.93 -0.15 -17.45
N TYR A 278 0.19 0.50 -17.75
CA TYR A 278 0.27 1.92 -18.10
C TYR A 278 -0.61 2.28 -19.30
N ALA A 279 -0.53 1.49 -20.38
CA ALA A 279 -1.34 1.71 -21.59
C ALA A 279 -2.83 1.54 -21.32
N ASN A 280 -3.23 0.57 -20.49
CA ASN A 280 -4.63 0.34 -20.11
C ASN A 280 -5.20 1.53 -19.34
N PHE A 281 -4.46 2.08 -18.36
CA PHE A 281 -4.88 3.29 -17.65
C PHE A 281 -4.95 4.50 -18.57
N THR A 282 -3.96 4.69 -19.45
CA THR A 282 -3.97 5.78 -20.45
C THR A 282 -5.20 5.69 -21.36
N ALA A 283 -5.53 4.48 -21.84
CA ALA A 283 -6.69 4.27 -22.71
C ALA A 283 -8.01 4.54 -21.98
N ALA A 284 -8.11 4.19 -20.69
CA ALA A 284 -9.29 4.48 -19.88
C ALA A 284 -9.53 6.00 -19.71
N GLN A 285 -8.47 6.78 -19.54
CA GLN A 285 -8.53 8.24 -19.38
C GLN A 285 -8.98 8.95 -20.66
N ASN A 286 -8.44 8.55 -21.82
CA ASN A 286 -8.81 9.15 -23.11
C ASN A 286 -10.30 8.98 -23.48
N ILE A 287 -11.02 8.06 -22.85
CA ILE A 287 -12.46 7.87 -23.05
C ILE A 287 -13.26 9.01 -22.41
N ASP A 288 -12.82 9.52 -21.25
CA ASP A 288 -13.44 10.65 -20.57
C ASP A 288 -13.31 11.92 -21.43
N ASP A 289 -12.07 12.26 -21.78
CA ASP A 289 -11.70 13.49 -22.48
C ASP A 289 -12.34 13.63 -23.87
N ALA A 290 -12.52 12.52 -24.59
CA ALA A 290 -12.97 12.54 -25.98
C ALA A 290 -14.47 12.28 -26.19
N HIS A 291 -15.16 11.65 -25.23
CA HIS A 291 -16.53 11.13 -25.48
C HIS A 291 -17.57 11.48 -24.42
N GLY A 292 -17.20 12.05 -23.27
CA GLY A 292 -18.15 12.38 -22.20
C GLY A 292 -18.98 11.18 -21.72
N GLN A 293 -18.41 9.97 -21.83
CA GLN A 293 -19.03 8.71 -21.44
C GLN A 293 -18.62 8.34 -20.00
N ASP A 294 -19.38 7.45 -19.36
CA ASP A 294 -18.98 6.88 -18.08
C ASP A 294 -17.70 6.04 -18.26
N TYR A 295 -16.55 6.64 -17.95
CA TYR A 295 -15.22 6.06 -18.11
C TYR A 295 -14.78 5.22 -16.91
N LEU A 296 -15.46 5.32 -15.77
CA LEU A 296 -15.14 4.59 -14.54
C LEU A 296 -15.13 3.04 -14.73
N PRO A 297 -16.00 2.42 -15.54
CA PRO A 297 -15.89 1.01 -15.87
C PRO A 297 -14.56 0.63 -16.55
N HIS A 298 -13.97 1.54 -17.33
CA HIS A 298 -12.68 1.33 -17.99
C HIS A 298 -11.53 1.46 -17.00
N VAL A 299 -11.58 2.44 -16.08
CA VAL A 299 -10.64 2.52 -14.94
C VAL A 299 -10.70 1.23 -14.11
N ARG A 300 -11.91 0.73 -13.83
CA ARG A 300 -12.11 -0.56 -13.16
C ARG A 300 -11.51 -1.74 -13.92
N GLY A 301 -11.62 -1.73 -15.25
CA GLY A 301 -11.07 -2.77 -16.11
C GLY A 301 -9.53 -2.76 -16.16
N ALA A 302 -8.91 -1.58 -16.04
CA ALA A 302 -7.46 -1.43 -16.00
C ALA A 302 -6.85 -1.91 -14.67
N MET A 303 -7.60 -1.79 -13.55
CA MET A 303 -7.14 -2.28 -12.25
C MET A 303 -7.06 -3.81 -12.18
N ILE A 304 -5.98 -4.32 -11.60
CA ILE A 304 -5.71 -5.76 -11.49
C ILE A 304 -6.27 -6.34 -10.19
N TYR A 305 -6.03 -5.67 -9.06
CA TYR A 305 -6.43 -6.18 -7.74
C TYR A 305 -7.92 -6.52 -7.54
N PRO A 306 -8.91 -5.87 -8.22
CA PRO A 306 -10.32 -6.20 -8.04
C PRO A 306 -10.76 -7.49 -8.76
N GLN A 307 -9.94 -8.01 -9.68
CA GLN A 307 -10.34 -9.12 -10.54
C GLN A 307 -10.64 -10.39 -9.72
N LYS A 308 -11.79 -11.02 -10.02
CA LYS A 308 -12.31 -12.16 -9.25
C LYS A 308 -11.33 -13.33 -9.15
N LYS A 309 -10.48 -13.55 -10.15
CA LYS A 309 -9.49 -14.65 -10.21
C LYS A 309 -8.46 -14.61 -9.08
N TYR A 310 -8.25 -13.45 -8.44
CA TYR A 310 -7.32 -13.27 -7.34
C TYR A 310 -7.98 -13.34 -5.95
N ARG A 311 -9.31 -13.52 -5.86
CA ARG A 311 -10.00 -13.68 -4.56
C ARG A 311 -9.67 -15.02 -3.92
N GLY A 312 -9.62 -15.04 -2.58
CA GLY A 312 -9.28 -16.21 -1.78
C GLY A 312 -7.78 -16.59 -1.77
N ARG A 313 -6.92 -15.83 -2.47
CA ARG A 313 -5.46 -16.05 -2.47
C ARG A 313 -4.82 -15.16 -1.40
N HIS A 314 -4.47 -15.73 -0.25
CA HIS A 314 -3.71 -15.03 0.78
C HIS A 314 -2.31 -14.67 0.28
N ASN A 315 -1.75 -13.55 0.73
CA ASN A 315 -0.42 -13.07 0.35
C ASN A 315 -0.23 -12.97 -1.18
N GLN A 316 -1.31 -12.66 -1.91
CA GLN A 316 -1.23 -12.32 -3.33
C GLN A 316 -0.66 -10.91 -3.48
N ILE A 317 0.47 -10.85 -4.17
CA ILE A 317 1.13 -9.61 -4.59
C ILE A 317 1.19 -9.55 -6.11
N PHE A 318 1.27 -8.34 -6.63
CA PHE A 318 1.47 -8.05 -8.04
C PHE A 318 2.84 -7.40 -8.20
N HIS A 319 3.61 -7.87 -9.16
CA HIS A 319 4.90 -7.31 -9.53
C HIS A 319 4.81 -6.84 -10.97
N TRP A 320 4.81 -5.52 -11.17
CA TRP A 320 4.86 -4.95 -12.50
C TRP A 320 6.31 -4.78 -12.92
N VAL A 321 6.66 -5.42 -14.03
CA VAL A 321 8.01 -5.39 -14.57
C VAL A 321 8.01 -4.58 -15.85
N LEU A 322 9.02 -3.72 -15.98
CA LEU A 322 9.45 -3.22 -17.28
C LEU A 322 10.08 -4.39 -18.04
N GLY A 323 9.81 -4.47 -19.33
CA GLY A 323 10.42 -5.47 -20.21
C GLY A 323 11.91 -5.19 -20.43
N SER A 324 12.30 -4.88 -21.66
CA SER A 324 13.67 -4.41 -21.95
C SER A 324 13.83 -2.88 -21.80
N GLY A 325 12.77 -2.19 -21.36
CA GLY A 325 12.73 -0.73 -21.24
C GLY A 325 13.32 -0.20 -19.93
N SER A 326 13.51 1.12 -19.89
CA SER A 326 13.86 1.88 -18.69
C SER A 326 12.66 2.72 -18.22
N TRP A 327 12.71 3.28 -17.02
CA TRP A 327 11.67 4.21 -16.57
C TRP A 327 11.58 5.43 -17.48
N ARG A 328 12.72 5.91 -18.00
CA ARG A 328 12.77 6.99 -19.00
C ARG A 328 12.05 6.62 -20.30
N SER A 329 12.09 5.36 -20.73
CA SER A 329 11.39 4.93 -21.96
C SER A 329 9.86 5.03 -21.87
N LEU A 330 9.29 5.00 -20.65
CA LEU A 330 7.86 5.27 -20.45
C LEU A 330 7.50 6.74 -20.76
N LEU A 331 8.39 7.69 -20.49
CA LEU A 331 8.20 9.12 -20.82
C LEU A 331 8.19 9.35 -22.33
N GLU A 332 9.10 8.69 -23.05
CA GLU A 332 9.23 8.83 -24.50
C GLU A 332 7.95 8.33 -25.22
N ASN A 333 7.35 7.28 -24.69
CA ASN A 333 6.07 6.74 -25.17
C ASN A 333 4.87 7.65 -24.89
N GLN A 334 4.94 8.54 -23.88
CA GLN A 334 3.94 9.60 -23.68
C GLN A 334 4.03 10.67 -24.77
N GLY A 335 5.25 11.04 -25.20
CA GLY A 335 5.47 12.08 -26.21
C GLY A 335 5.10 11.66 -27.64
N ALA A 336 5.35 10.40 -28.00
CA ALA A 336 5.14 9.90 -29.37
C ALA A 336 3.67 9.72 -29.78
N LYS A 337 2.72 9.70 -28.84
CA LYS A 337 1.27 9.55 -29.13
C LYS A 337 0.53 10.89 -29.29
N HIS A 338 1.20 12.02 -29.04
CA HIS A 338 0.61 13.36 -29.13
C HIS A 338 1.31 14.28 -30.16
N GLY A 339 2.17 13.72 -31.02
CA GLY A 339 2.90 14.43 -32.08
C GLY A 339 2.34 14.19 -33.47
#